data_AF-A0A2I0VWW4-F1
#
_entry.id   AF-A0A2I0VWW4-F1
#
_cell.length_a   1.000
_cell.length_b   1.000
_cell.length_c   1.000
_cell.angle_alpha   90.00
_cell.angle_beta   90.00
_cell.angle_gamma   90.00
#
_symmetry.space_group_name_H-M   'P 1'
#
loop_
_entity.id
_entity.type
_entity.pdbx_description
1 polymer ?
#
loop_
_entity_poly.entity_id
_entity_poly.type
_entity_poly.pdbx_seq_one_letter_code
_entity_poly.pdbx_strand_id
1 'polypeptide(L)'
;MADFGCGFEESFPQEEEPLEERSLNLLKDSKIDQAFAEAKEKKKGGKKHKVKWMRRPMVMPEAILEFLDENLRENAIRYLSNFLIEKREEDPCNYNRAGFLLYFSCGTMATLLQQEVVSFYRMMSEQALNVRSIKRLANVLTLFQCIASNNGTRQKFVDACIPDYLIPLIQFDCTIDVFDNIRAIALSVIGILCQAGEPFVIDWAIRSDVAELCHTILATASELNKVIAMHILEAIMRDNFGISYICNPSCQLLIGLMQTWENLVNLLSVDQDFSPRLLFHIIRCYIMLCSNERGCDIVVQGIPVALTNGTFCDMIEEFPIIGGLLVQLLLYVDKVNEETLPERRVCMLFLQKDACTNDLCSPDSVPSAKTPCRSTDLGKNSLPELPFEKNESNMSF
;
A
#
# COMPACT_ATOMS: atom_id res chain seq x y z
N MET A 1 16.93 0.19 -42.71
CA MET A 1 17.33 1.34 -41.86
C MET A 1 16.30 2.43 -42.09
N ALA A 2 15.25 2.42 -41.26
CA ALA A 2 14.27 3.49 -41.18
C ALA A 2 13.72 3.47 -39.75
N ASP A 3 13.77 4.63 -39.12
CA ASP A 3 13.26 4.95 -37.78
C ASP A 3 11.79 4.56 -37.60
N PHE A 4 11.47 3.97 -36.46
CA PHE A 4 10.12 3.98 -35.89
C PHE A 4 10.22 4.50 -34.46
N GLY A 5 10.10 5.83 -34.33
CA GLY A 5 9.77 6.47 -33.06
C GLY A 5 8.32 6.15 -32.72
N CYS A 6 8.11 5.41 -31.64
CA CYS A 6 6.80 5.21 -31.04
C CYS A 6 6.44 6.45 -30.23
N GLY A 7 5.68 7.35 -30.83
CA GLY A 7 5.00 8.44 -30.13
C GLY A 7 3.61 7.96 -29.69
N PHE A 8 3.45 7.73 -28.39
CA PHE A 8 2.14 7.62 -27.74
C PHE A 8 2.11 8.64 -26.58
N GLU A 9 1.84 9.89 -26.93
CA GLU A 9 1.30 10.87 -25.99
C GLU A 9 -0.21 10.94 -26.25
N GLU A 10 -0.97 10.03 -25.65
CA GLU A 10 -2.41 10.22 -25.44
C GLU A 10 -2.66 10.40 -23.94
N SER A 11 -3.16 11.59 -23.65
CA SER A 11 -3.42 12.17 -22.34
C SER A 11 -4.50 11.38 -21.57
N PHE A 12 -4.06 10.57 -20.61
CA PHE A 12 -4.89 10.20 -19.46
C PHE A 12 -4.97 11.39 -18.49
N PRO A 13 -6.10 11.65 -17.84
CA PRO A 13 -6.19 12.74 -16.87
C PRO A 13 -5.19 12.51 -15.73
N GLN A 14 -4.13 13.33 -15.68
CA GLN A 14 -3.27 13.45 -14.52
C GLN A 14 -4.02 14.19 -13.40
N GLU A 15 -4.87 13.46 -12.68
CA GLU A 15 -5.19 13.79 -11.29
C GLU A 15 -4.42 12.79 -10.42
N GLU A 16 -3.17 13.15 -10.12
CA GLU A 16 -2.25 12.39 -9.27
C GLU A 16 -2.68 12.50 -7.79
N GLU A 17 -3.78 11.84 -7.44
CA GLU A 17 -3.85 11.24 -6.10
C GLU A 17 -2.87 10.05 -6.08
N PRO A 18 -1.96 9.97 -5.09
CA PRO A 18 -1.05 8.84 -4.97
C PRO A 18 -1.84 7.52 -4.97
N LEU A 19 -1.46 6.57 -5.82
CA LEU A 19 -2.13 5.26 -5.96
C LEU A 19 -2.26 4.48 -4.64
N GLU A 20 -1.42 4.81 -3.66
CA GLU A 20 -1.51 4.33 -2.28
C GLU A 20 -2.76 4.82 -1.55
N GLU A 21 -3.15 6.08 -1.75
CA GLU A 21 -4.39 6.65 -1.23
C GLU A 21 -5.61 5.94 -1.82
N ARG A 22 -5.53 5.54 -3.10
CA ARG A 22 -6.55 4.70 -3.74
C ARG A 22 -6.60 3.29 -3.16
N SER A 23 -5.46 2.64 -2.89
CA SER A 23 -5.42 1.34 -2.18
C SER A 23 -5.93 1.43 -0.74
N LEU A 24 -5.65 2.54 -0.05
CA LEU A 24 -6.15 2.80 1.31
C LEU A 24 -7.67 3.03 1.33
N ASN A 25 -8.23 3.65 0.30
CA ASN A 25 -9.69 3.83 0.19
C ASN A 25 -10.46 2.50 0.06
N LEU A 26 -9.81 1.43 -0.43
CA LEU A 26 -10.37 0.07 -0.46
C LEU A 26 -10.49 -0.57 0.94
N LEU A 27 -9.98 0.08 1.99
CA LEU A 27 -10.09 -0.41 3.36
C LEU A 27 -11.39 -0.06 4.05
N LYS A 28 -12.11 0.98 3.58
CA LYS A 28 -13.29 1.51 4.27
C LYS A 28 -14.27 0.36 4.55
N ASP A 29 -14.55 0.15 5.83
CA ASP A 29 -15.46 -0.87 6.38
C ASP A 29 -14.99 -2.34 6.31
N SER A 30 -13.76 -2.63 5.86
CA SER A 30 -13.18 -3.98 5.88
C SER A 30 -12.90 -4.51 7.30
N LYS A 31 -12.79 -5.84 7.48
CA LYS A 31 -12.43 -6.45 8.79
C LYS A 31 -11.10 -5.94 9.35
N ILE A 32 -10.13 -5.67 8.45
CA ILE A 32 -8.84 -5.07 8.82
C ILE A 32 -9.05 -3.66 9.40
N ASP A 33 -9.87 -2.84 8.76
CA ASP A 33 -10.20 -1.49 9.24
C ASP A 33 -11.03 -1.51 10.52
N GLN A 34 -11.99 -2.42 10.64
CA GLN A 34 -12.76 -2.62 11.86
C GLN A 34 -11.83 -3.01 13.02
N ALA A 35 -10.87 -3.92 12.80
CA ALA A 35 -9.88 -4.28 13.80
C ALA A 35 -8.97 -3.08 14.19
N PHE A 36 -8.54 -2.27 13.21
CA PHE A 36 -7.78 -1.04 13.49
C PHE A 36 -8.63 0.00 14.23
N ALA A 37 -9.90 0.18 13.85
CA ALA A 37 -10.84 1.10 14.46
C ALA A 37 -11.17 0.69 15.90
N GLU A 38 -11.45 -0.59 16.15
CA GLU A 38 -11.66 -1.15 17.49
C GLU A 38 -10.41 -0.98 18.36
N ALA A 39 -9.21 -1.22 17.82
CA ALA A 39 -7.96 -0.97 18.53
C ALA A 39 -7.79 0.51 18.87
N LYS A 40 -8.22 1.42 17.99
CA LYS A 40 -8.21 2.88 18.19
C LYS A 40 -9.24 3.31 19.24
N GLU A 41 -10.43 2.72 19.27
CA GLU A 41 -11.49 2.97 20.26
C GLU A 41 -11.11 2.42 21.65
N LYS A 42 -10.52 1.22 21.73
CA LYS A 42 -9.95 0.67 22.98
C LYS A 42 -8.86 1.58 23.55
N LYS A 43 -8.08 2.27 22.69
CA LYS A 43 -7.12 3.31 23.10
C LYS A 43 -7.79 4.63 23.54
N LYS A 44 -9.00 4.96 23.07
CA LYS A 44 -9.75 6.15 23.52
C LYS A 44 -10.34 5.98 24.93
N GLY A 45 -10.65 4.75 25.36
CA GLY A 45 -11.16 4.44 26.71
C GLY A 45 -10.09 4.45 27.82
N GLY A 46 -8.81 4.27 27.47
CA GLY A 46 -7.69 4.54 28.38
C GLY A 46 -7.47 6.05 28.50
N LYS A 47 -7.20 6.56 29.70
CA LYS A 47 -6.85 7.99 29.91
C LYS A 47 -5.82 8.41 28.87
N LYS A 48 -6.23 9.17 27.84
CA LYS A 48 -5.32 9.81 26.89
C LYS A 48 -4.43 10.73 27.70
N HIS A 49 -3.24 10.27 28.05
CA HIS A 49 -2.14 11.19 28.30
C HIS A 49 -1.89 11.86 26.95
N LYS A 50 -2.63 12.95 26.67
CA LYS A 50 -2.24 13.89 25.62
C LYS A 50 -0.77 14.15 25.87
N VAL A 51 0.08 13.87 24.89
CA VAL A 51 1.55 14.08 24.96
C VAL A 51 1.81 15.59 24.97
N LYS A 52 1.34 16.27 26.03
CA LYS A 52 1.27 17.73 26.16
C LYS A 52 2.68 18.34 26.23
N TRP A 53 3.66 17.51 26.56
CA TRP A 53 5.05 17.88 26.83
C TRP A 53 5.92 17.91 25.56
N MET A 54 5.62 17.09 24.54
CA MET A 54 6.37 17.08 23.26
C MET A 54 5.94 18.18 22.28
N ARG A 55 5.25 19.24 22.74
CA ARG A 55 5.11 20.47 21.93
C ARG A 55 6.41 21.27 21.82
N ARG A 56 7.42 20.94 22.64
CA ARG A 56 8.72 21.63 22.65
C ARG A 56 9.79 20.78 21.96
N PRO A 57 10.55 21.35 20.99
CA PRO A 57 11.61 20.64 20.26
C PRO A 57 12.71 20.02 21.13
N MET A 58 12.89 20.47 22.38
CA MET A 58 13.95 19.98 23.28
C MET A 58 13.62 18.65 23.97
N VAL A 59 12.35 18.23 24.00
CA VAL A 59 11.94 16.99 24.69
C VAL A 59 12.29 15.73 23.89
N MET A 60 12.40 15.84 22.56
CA MET A 60 12.74 14.71 21.69
C MET A 60 14.22 14.32 21.80
N PRO A 61 15.21 15.23 21.70
CA PRO A 61 16.61 14.90 21.97
C PRO A 61 16.84 14.31 23.37
N GLU A 62 16.19 14.85 24.40
CA GLU A 62 16.28 14.32 25.77
C GLU A 62 15.81 12.86 25.84
N ALA A 63 14.63 12.56 25.27
CA ALA A 63 14.12 11.19 25.22
C ALA A 63 15.05 10.23 24.44
N ILE A 64 15.71 10.70 23.38
CA ILE A 64 16.67 9.88 22.62
C ILE A 64 17.92 9.57 23.46
N LEU A 65 18.40 10.54 24.25
CA LEU A 65 19.53 10.32 25.16
C LEU A 65 19.19 9.31 26.27
N GLU A 66 17.96 9.31 26.77
CA GLU A 66 17.48 8.33 27.76
C GLU A 66 17.50 6.88 27.24
N PHE A 67 17.66 6.63 25.94
CA PHE A 67 17.81 5.27 25.41
C PHE A 67 19.08 4.60 25.92
N LEU A 68 20.13 5.38 26.18
CA LEU A 68 21.41 4.88 26.64
C LEU A 68 21.35 4.37 28.09
N ASP A 69 20.41 4.87 28.90
CA ASP A 69 20.18 4.40 30.27
C ASP A 69 19.23 3.19 30.27
N GLU A 70 19.72 2.04 30.74
CA GLU A 70 18.96 0.78 30.81
C GLU A 70 17.63 0.90 31.58
N ASN A 71 17.58 1.74 32.62
CA ASN A 71 16.38 1.88 33.46
C ASN A 71 15.30 2.75 32.80
N LEU A 72 15.71 3.70 31.96
CA LEU A 72 14.80 4.66 31.31
C LEU A 72 14.43 4.22 29.89
N ARG A 73 15.28 3.42 29.24
CA ARG A 73 15.18 3.05 27.83
C ARG A 73 13.80 2.55 27.40
N GLU A 74 13.23 1.57 28.09
CA GLU A 74 11.94 0.99 27.69
C GLU A 74 10.82 2.04 27.70
N ASN A 75 10.85 2.93 28.69
CA ASN A 75 9.88 4.01 28.80
C ASN A 75 10.11 5.06 27.70
N ALA A 76 11.35 5.50 27.53
CA ALA A 76 11.72 6.48 26.51
C ALA A 76 11.35 6.01 25.09
N ILE A 77 11.68 4.76 24.73
CA ILE A 77 11.32 4.15 23.44
C ILE A 77 9.80 4.10 23.26
N ARG A 78 9.07 3.65 24.29
CA ARG A 78 7.60 3.61 24.25
C ARG A 78 6.98 5.00 24.09
N TYR A 79 7.53 6.01 24.77
CA TYR A 79 7.03 7.39 24.65
C TYR A 79 7.27 7.95 23.25
N LEU A 80 8.49 7.82 22.72
CA LEU A 80 8.81 8.32 21.39
C LEU A 80 8.03 7.58 20.29
N SER A 81 7.92 6.25 20.38
CA SER A 81 7.09 5.44 19.47
C SER A 81 5.64 5.93 19.42
N ASN A 82 5.00 6.15 20.57
CA ASN A 82 3.63 6.66 20.61
C ASN A 82 3.51 8.06 19.99
N PHE A 83 4.46 8.95 20.26
CA PHE A 83 4.49 10.28 19.66
C PHE A 83 4.60 10.20 18.13
N LEU A 84 5.47 9.33 17.61
CA LEU A 84 5.66 9.17 16.16
C LEU A 84 4.42 8.61 15.46
N ILE A 85 3.70 7.68 16.09
CA ILE A 85 2.43 7.17 15.55
C ILE A 85 1.38 8.28 15.45
N GLU A 86 1.27 9.15 16.45
CA GLU A 86 0.31 10.26 16.44
C GLU A 86 0.71 11.37 15.46
N LYS A 87 2.02 11.64 15.31
CA LYS A 87 2.53 12.78 14.54
C LYS A 87 2.94 12.50 13.11
N ARG A 88 2.93 11.24 12.67
CA ARG A 88 3.29 10.85 11.30
C ARG A 88 2.57 11.68 10.23
N GLU A 89 1.26 11.87 10.38
CA GLU A 89 0.42 12.62 9.42
C GLU A 89 0.21 14.08 9.85
N GLU A 90 0.07 14.34 11.16
CA GLU A 90 -0.21 15.68 11.69
C GLU A 90 0.99 16.65 11.60
N ASP A 91 2.22 16.13 11.67
CA ASP A 91 3.44 16.94 11.68
C ASP A 91 4.63 16.21 11.00
N PRO A 92 4.63 16.17 9.65
CA PRO A 92 5.68 15.50 8.89
C PRO A 92 7.09 16.08 9.12
N CYS A 93 7.18 17.37 9.49
CA CYS A 93 8.46 18.02 9.77
C CYS A 93 9.12 17.46 11.03
N ASN A 94 8.36 17.36 12.13
CA ASN A 94 8.88 16.76 13.36
C ASN A 94 9.10 15.25 13.23
N TYR A 95 8.27 14.56 12.45
CA TYR A 95 8.49 13.14 12.14
C TYR A 95 9.82 12.92 11.42
N ASN A 96 10.10 13.69 10.36
CA ASN A 96 11.39 13.63 9.67
C ASN A 96 12.54 14.00 10.60
N ARG A 97 12.42 15.09 11.39
CA ARG A 97 13.45 15.48 12.34
C ARG A 97 13.78 14.36 13.34
N ALA A 98 12.77 13.63 13.82
CA ALA A 98 12.97 12.50 14.73
C ALA A 98 13.81 11.39 14.07
N GLY A 99 13.50 11.01 12.84
CA GLY A 99 14.28 10.01 12.10
C GLY A 99 15.75 10.40 11.95
N PHE A 100 16.01 11.68 11.63
CA PHE A 100 17.37 12.21 11.55
C PHE A 100 18.09 12.14 12.90
N LEU A 101 17.45 12.63 13.97
CA LEU A 101 18.04 12.62 15.30
C LEU A 101 18.29 11.21 15.82
N LEU A 102 17.37 10.27 15.58
CA LEU A 102 17.52 8.87 15.99
C LEU A 102 18.74 8.21 15.36
N TYR A 103 18.98 8.45 14.08
CA TYR A 103 20.10 7.85 13.37
C TYR A 103 21.44 8.47 13.73
N PHE A 104 21.52 9.80 13.80
CA PHE A 104 22.77 10.52 14.01
C PHE A 104 23.15 10.75 15.49
N SER A 105 22.25 10.46 16.43
CA SER A 105 22.58 10.51 17.85
C SER A 105 23.56 9.39 18.23
N CYS A 106 24.61 9.76 18.96
CA CYS A 106 25.69 8.86 19.31
C CYS A 106 25.18 7.68 20.15
N GLY A 107 25.49 6.44 19.73
CA GLY A 107 25.13 5.22 20.44
C GLY A 107 23.67 4.78 20.27
N THR A 108 22.78 5.63 19.76
CA THR A 108 21.35 5.31 19.63
C THR A 108 21.10 4.10 18.71
N MET A 109 21.69 4.08 17.51
CA MET A 109 21.53 2.94 16.60
C MET A 109 22.15 1.65 17.15
N ALA A 110 23.28 1.74 17.85
CA ALA A 110 23.90 0.60 18.50
C ALA A 110 23.00 0.04 19.62
N THR A 111 22.41 0.90 20.44
CA THR A 111 21.43 0.51 21.47
C THR A 111 20.20 -0.14 20.86
N LEU A 112 19.56 0.48 19.87
CA LEU A 112 18.35 -0.06 19.25
C LEU A 112 18.64 -1.41 18.57
N LEU A 113 19.74 -1.53 17.85
CA LEU A 113 20.07 -2.77 17.14
C LEU A 113 20.58 -3.86 18.09
N GLN A 114 21.65 -3.58 18.85
CA GLN A 114 22.31 -4.62 19.65
C GLN A 114 21.54 -4.95 20.92
N GLN A 115 21.00 -3.95 21.62
CA GLN A 115 20.40 -4.17 22.94
C GLN A 115 18.90 -4.47 22.87
N GLU A 116 18.21 -4.04 21.81
CA GLU A 116 16.79 -4.35 21.65
C GLU A 116 16.56 -5.48 20.63
N VAL A 117 17.02 -5.35 19.38
CA VAL A 117 16.75 -6.35 18.32
C VAL A 117 17.54 -7.64 18.53
N VAL A 118 18.88 -7.55 18.63
CA VAL A 118 19.72 -8.75 18.78
C VAL A 118 19.47 -9.46 20.11
N SER A 119 19.23 -8.70 21.19
CA SER A 119 18.79 -9.27 22.48
C SER A 119 17.47 -10.05 22.34
N PHE A 120 16.54 -9.56 21.51
CA PHE A 120 15.28 -10.25 21.24
C PHE A 120 15.46 -11.58 20.50
N TYR A 121 16.45 -11.71 19.62
CA TYR A 121 16.77 -13.01 18.99
C TYR A 121 17.11 -14.10 19.99
N ARG A 122 17.79 -13.75 21.09
CA ARG A 122 18.07 -14.72 22.15
C ARG A 122 16.78 -15.26 22.74
N MET A 123 15.79 -14.40 22.98
CA MET A 123 14.47 -14.82 23.47
C MET A 123 13.70 -15.64 22.45
N MET A 124 13.85 -15.35 21.15
CA MET A 124 13.28 -16.19 20.07
C MET A 124 13.90 -17.58 20.07
N SER A 125 15.23 -17.67 20.18
CA SER A 125 15.94 -18.95 20.22
C SER A 125 15.59 -19.78 21.46
N GLU A 126 15.38 -19.13 22.61
CA GLU A 126 14.98 -19.77 23.86
C GLU A 126 13.47 -20.06 23.91
N GLN A 127 12.69 -19.62 22.90
CA GLN A 127 11.22 -19.64 22.87
C GLN A 127 10.57 -18.99 24.10
N ALA A 128 11.29 -18.08 24.77
CA ALA A 128 10.88 -17.42 26.01
C ALA A 128 10.21 -16.06 25.75
N LEU A 129 9.33 -16.01 24.74
CA LEU A 129 8.66 -14.78 24.34
C LEU A 129 7.48 -14.45 25.27
N ASN A 130 7.37 -13.18 25.64
CA ASN A 130 6.23 -12.67 26.39
C ASN A 130 5.66 -11.41 25.75
N VAL A 131 4.40 -11.09 26.06
CA VAL A 131 3.68 -9.96 25.46
C VAL A 131 4.39 -8.62 25.69
N ARG A 132 5.07 -8.44 26.83
CA ARG A 132 5.82 -7.20 27.12
C ARG A 132 7.02 -7.04 26.19
N SER A 133 7.81 -8.09 26.01
CA SER A 133 8.97 -8.11 25.12
C SER A 133 8.58 -7.86 23.66
N ILE A 134 7.48 -8.49 23.20
CA ILE A 134 6.90 -8.28 21.87
C ILE A 134 6.50 -6.80 21.70
N LYS A 135 5.72 -6.24 22.63
CA LYS A 135 5.32 -4.82 22.56
C LYS A 135 6.51 -3.85 22.63
N ARG A 136 7.57 -4.21 23.36
CA ARG A 136 8.80 -3.42 23.42
C ARG A 136 9.49 -3.40 22.06
N LEU A 137 9.65 -4.57 21.42
CA LEU A 137 10.19 -4.68 20.06
C LEU A 137 9.35 -3.90 19.05
N ALA A 138 8.01 -3.98 19.13
CA ALA A 138 7.12 -3.22 18.26
C ALA A 138 7.44 -1.72 18.29
N ASN A 139 7.67 -1.16 19.49
CA ASN A 139 8.04 0.26 19.61
C ASN A 139 9.38 0.58 18.95
N VAL A 140 10.37 -0.31 19.03
CA VAL A 140 11.67 -0.15 18.36
C VAL A 140 11.50 -0.15 16.85
N LEU A 141 10.71 -1.07 16.31
CA LEU A 141 10.43 -1.15 14.88
C LEU A 141 9.69 0.10 14.38
N THR A 142 8.80 0.71 15.18
CA THR A 142 8.21 2.02 14.87
C THR A 142 9.27 3.12 14.71
N LEU A 143 10.32 3.11 15.54
CA LEU A 143 11.44 4.04 15.38
C LEU A 143 12.18 3.79 14.06
N PHE A 144 12.37 2.52 13.69
CA PHE A 144 12.98 2.17 12.40
C PHE A 144 12.13 2.59 11.20
N GLN A 145 10.79 2.53 11.27
CA GLN A 145 9.92 3.09 10.22
C GLN A 145 10.17 4.60 10.02
N CYS A 146 10.40 5.33 11.11
CA CYS A 146 10.70 6.76 11.08
C CYS A 146 12.09 7.06 10.48
N ILE A 147 13.09 6.22 10.77
CA ILE A 147 14.43 6.33 10.18
C ILE A 147 14.43 5.96 8.69
N ALA A 148 13.70 4.90 8.31
CA ALA A 148 13.59 4.42 6.93
C ALA A 148 12.86 5.42 6.01
N SER A 149 11.83 6.10 6.54
CA SER A 149 11.06 7.09 5.78
C SER A 149 11.83 8.39 5.51
N ASN A 150 12.83 8.73 6.33
CA ASN A 150 13.59 9.96 6.17
C ASN A 150 14.67 9.83 5.07
N ASN A 151 14.58 10.70 4.04
CA ASN A 151 15.50 10.75 2.90
C ASN A 151 16.98 10.89 3.28
N GLY A 152 17.30 11.63 4.35
CA GLY A 152 18.69 11.87 4.79
C GLY A 152 19.34 10.69 5.53
N THR A 153 18.54 9.73 5.99
CA THR A 153 19.01 8.56 6.75
C THR A 153 18.82 7.24 5.99
N ARG A 154 17.90 7.20 5.03
CA ARG A 154 17.52 5.97 4.31
C ARG A 154 18.70 5.21 3.73
N GLN A 155 19.54 5.89 2.94
CA GLN A 155 20.70 5.25 2.33
C GLN A 155 21.66 4.70 3.38
N LYS A 156 21.96 5.47 4.43
CA LYS A 156 22.85 5.02 5.51
C LYS A 156 22.26 3.86 6.31
N PHE A 157 20.94 3.79 6.44
CA PHE A 157 20.23 2.70 7.09
C PHE A 157 20.41 1.39 6.32
N VAL A 158 20.30 1.44 4.99
CA VAL A 158 20.54 0.31 4.08
C VAL A 158 22.02 -0.06 4.00
N ASP A 159 22.92 0.92 3.83
CA ASP A 159 24.37 0.69 3.76
C ASP A 159 24.93 0.05 5.04
N ALA A 160 24.29 0.32 6.19
CA ALA A 160 24.64 -0.29 7.48
C ALA A 160 24.03 -1.69 7.69
N CYS A 161 23.36 -2.26 6.68
CA CYS A 161 22.70 -3.57 6.71
C CYS A 161 21.67 -3.72 7.85
N ILE A 162 21.10 -2.61 8.34
CA ILE A 162 20.14 -2.65 9.45
C ILE A 162 18.83 -3.36 9.06
N PRO A 163 18.27 -3.15 7.85
CA PRO A 163 17.11 -3.91 7.38
C PRO A 163 17.30 -5.43 7.40
N ASP A 164 18.52 -5.94 7.20
CA ASP A 164 18.80 -7.38 7.15
C ASP A 164 18.52 -8.05 8.52
N TYR A 165 18.65 -7.30 9.62
CA TYR A 165 18.26 -7.76 10.96
C TYR A 165 16.73 -7.86 11.14
N LEU A 166 15.92 -7.42 10.18
CA LEU A 166 14.47 -7.59 10.27
C LEU A 166 14.02 -8.91 9.63
N ILE A 167 14.79 -9.47 8.70
CA ILE A 167 14.45 -10.71 7.99
C ILE A 167 14.23 -11.89 8.95
N PRO A 168 15.11 -12.16 9.93
CA PRO A 168 14.87 -13.24 10.90
C PRO A 168 13.61 -13.03 11.75
N LEU A 169 13.22 -11.79 12.04
CA LEU A 169 11.98 -11.49 12.77
C LEU A 169 10.74 -11.84 11.95
N ILE A 170 10.80 -11.58 10.64
CA ILE A 170 9.70 -11.82 9.71
C ILE A 170 9.53 -13.32 9.47
N GLN A 171 10.63 -14.06 9.29
CA GLN A 171 10.63 -15.50 9.01
C GLN A 171 10.34 -16.37 10.24
N PHE A 172 10.43 -15.82 11.45
CA PHE A 172 10.25 -16.60 12.67
C PHE A 172 8.81 -17.10 12.81
N ASP A 173 8.67 -18.42 12.93
CA ASP A 173 7.40 -19.04 13.25
C ASP A 173 7.11 -18.95 14.76
N CYS A 174 5.93 -18.43 15.09
CA CYS A 174 5.54 -18.14 16.46
C CYS A 174 4.04 -18.34 16.61
N THR A 175 3.65 -19.07 17.66
CA THR A 175 2.25 -19.38 18.00
C THR A 175 1.56 -18.26 18.78
N ILE A 176 2.29 -17.23 19.22
CA ILE A 176 1.70 -16.10 19.94
C ILE A 176 1.08 -15.14 18.93
N ASP A 177 -0.25 -15.04 18.90
CA ASP A 177 -0.99 -14.21 17.94
C ASP A 177 -0.51 -12.75 17.86
N VAL A 178 -0.10 -12.18 19.00
CA VAL A 178 0.38 -10.79 19.07
C VAL A 178 1.70 -10.59 18.29
N PHE A 179 2.47 -11.67 18.07
CA PHE A 179 3.71 -11.64 17.29
C PHE A 179 3.45 -11.33 15.82
N ASP A 180 2.27 -11.62 15.29
CA ASP A 180 1.96 -11.35 13.90
C ASP A 180 2.00 -9.85 13.56
N ASN A 181 1.74 -8.99 14.55
CA ASN A 181 1.95 -7.54 14.45
C ASN A 181 3.44 -7.17 14.29
N ILE A 182 4.36 -7.94 14.87
CA ILE A 182 5.80 -7.70 14.71
C ILE A 182 6.20 -7.96 13.26
N ARG A 183 5.71 -9.05 12.67
CA ARG A 183 5.93 -9.32 11.24
C ARG A 183 5.39 -8.18 10.39
N ALA A 184 4.19 -7.67 10.70
CA ALA A 184 3.57 -6.56 9.98
C ALA A 184 4.40 -5.26 10.08
N ILE A 185 4.86 -4.90 11.28
CA ILE A 185 5.66 -3.68 11.46
C ILE A 185 7.04 -3.83 10.80
N ALA A 186 7.69 -5.00 10.94
CA ALA A 186 8.98 -5.28 10.31
C ALA A 186 8.89 -5.26 8.77
N LEU A 187 7.88 -5.90 8.19
CA LEU A 187 7.58 -5.81 6.76
C LEU A 187 7.28 -4.37 6.35
N SER A 188 6.57 -3.60 7.17
CA SER A 188 6.30 -2.19 6.89
C SER A 188 7.58 -1.34 6.85
N VAL A 189 8.60 -1.63 7.67
CA VAL A 189 9.90 -0.95 7.55
C VAL A 189 10.50 -1.21 6.16
N ILE A 190 10.51 -2.47 5.70
CA ILE A 190 10.99 -2.84 4.36
C ILE A 190 10.14 -2.20 3.26
N GLY A 191 8.82 -2.17 3.44
CA GLY A 191 7.87 -1.52 2.52
C GLY A 191 8.15 -0.04 2.35
N ILE A 192 8.34 0.70 3.44
CA ILE A 192 8.70 2.13 3.41
C ILE A 192 9.99 2.36 2.64
N LEU A 193 10.99 1.48 2.79
CA LEU A 193 12.23 1.56 2.02
C LEU A 193 11.96 1.37 0.52
N CYS A 194 11.31 0.27 0.14
CA CYS A 194 11.09 -0.07 -1.27
C CYS A 194 10.19 0.94 -1.98
N GLN A 195 9.19 1.48 -1.26
CA GLN A 195 8.26 2.49 -1.75
C GLN A 195 8.95 3.80 -2.15
N ALA A 196 10.11 4.11 -1.57
CA ALA A 196 10.90 5.28 -1.97
C ALA A 196 11.38 5.20 -3.44
N GLY A 197 11.42 4.01 -4.04
CA GLY A 197 11.81 3.82 -5.43
C GLY A 197 13.27 4.15 -5.74
N GLU A 198 14.12 4.21 -4.71
CA GLU A 198 15.54 4.52 -4.90
C GLU A 198 16.31 3.26 -5.37
N PRO A 199 17.10 3.32 -6.46
CA PRO A 199 17.72 2.12 -7.05
C PRO A 199 18.60 1.31 -6.08
N PHE A 200 19.29 1.97 -5.15
CA PHE A 200 20.12 1.28 -4.16
C PHE A 200 19.29 0.44 -3.17
N VAL A 201 18.04 0.83 -2.90
CA VAL A 201 17.13 0.05 -2.06
C VAL A 201 16.66 -1.18 -2.81
N ILE A 202 16.33 -1.04 -4.10
CA ILE A 202 15.91 -2.17 -4.93
C ILE A 202 17.06 -3.17 -5.11
N ASP A 203 18.29 -2.70 -5.35
CA ASP A 203 19.48 -3.55 -5.37
C ASP A 203 19.67 -4.32 -4.05
N TRP A 204 19.58 -3.63 -2.91
CA TRP A 204 19.63 -4.26 -1.59
C TRP A 204 18.51 -5.30 -1.42
N ALA A 205 17.27 -4.97 -1.77
CA ALA A 205 16.12 -5.86 -1.62
C ALA A 205 16.29 -7.16 -2.41
N ILE A 206 16.87 -7.09 -3.62
CA ILE A 206 17.20 -8.25 -4.44
C ILE A 206 18.34 -9.06 -3.81
N ARG A 207 19.44 -8.42 -3.39
CA ARG A 207 20.58 -9.13 -2.78
C ARG A 207 20.24 -9.79 -1.44
N SER A 208 19.26 -9.26 -0.72
CA SER A 208 18.80 -9.78 0.57
C SER A 208 17.56 -10.69 0.45
N ASP A 209 17.24 -11.19 -0.76
CA ASP A 209 16.14 -12.13 -1.02
C ASP A 209 14.77 -11.65 -0.51
N VAL A 210 14.51 -10.33 -0.55
CA VAL A 210 13.26 -9.74 -0.05
C VAL A 210 12.05 -10.19 -0.90
N ALA A 211 12.25 -10.43 -2.20
CA ALA A 211 11.16 -10.89 -3.07
C ALA A 211 10.74 -12.34 -2.73
N GLU A 212 11.70 -13.20 -2.41
CA GLU A 212 11.53 -14.58 -1.95
C GLU A 212 10.89 -14.61 -0.55
N LEU A 213 11.31 -13.69 0.32
CA LEU A 213 10.67 -13.47 1.62
C LEU A 213 9.19 -13.11 1.45
N CYS A 214 8.88 -12.17 0.55
CA CYS A 214 7.49 -11.78 0.27
C CYS A 214 6.68 -12.96 -0.28
N HIS A 215 7.24 -13.75 -1.20
CA HIS A 215 6.61 -14.97 -1.70
C HIS A 215 6.25 -15.95 -0.56
N THR A 216 7.17 -16.16 0.40
CA THR A 216 6.93 -17.02 1.57
C THR A 216 5.80 -16.48 2.45
N ILE A 217 5.76 -15.16 2.68
CA ILE A 217 4.72 -14.49 3.46
C ILE A 217 3.36 -14.58 2.78
N LEU A 218 3.29 -14.43 1.46
CA LEU A 218 2.05 -14.58 0.70
C LEU A 218 1.41 -15.97 0.85
N ALA A 219 2.26 -17.00 0.94
CA ALA A 219 1.78 -18.38 1.11
C ALA A 219 1.25 -18.66 2.53
N THR A 220 1.95 -18.19 3.57
CA THR A 220 1.75 -18.72 4.94
C THR A 220 1.21 -17.73 5.98
N ALA A 221 1.36 -16.42 5.76
CA ALA A 221 1.08 -15.42 6.79
C ALA A 221 -0.40 -14.99 6.87
N SER A 222 -0.71 -14.10 7.82
CA SER A 222 -2.02 -13.46 7.94
C SER A 222 -2.33 -12.54 6.76
N GLU A 223 -3.61 -12.27 6.55
CA GLU A 223 -4.11 -11.37 5.50
C GLU A 223 -3.40 -10.01 5.48
N LEU A 224 -3.23 -9.36 6.64
CA LEU A 224 -2.54 -8.07 6.74
C LEU A 224 -1.08 -8.18 6.25
N ASN A 225 -0.37 -9.22 6.66
CA ASN A 225 1.01 -9.45 6.24
C ASN A 225 1.10 -9.74 4.74
N LYS A 226 0.12 -10.45 4.16
CA LYS A 226 0.03 -10.67 2.71
C LYS A 226 -0.16 -9.36 1.95
N VAL A 227 -1.02 -8.46 2.42
CA VAL A 227 -1.22 -7.14 1.80
C VAL A 227 0.07 -6.32 1.80
N ILE A 228 0.81 -6.30 2.92
CA ILE A 228 2.09 -5.58 3.00
C ILE A 228 3.12 -6.23 2.06
N ALA A 229 3.21 -7.55 2.01
CA ALA A 229 4.11 -8.27 1.10
C ALA A 229 3.80 -7.99 -0.38
N MET A 230 2.51 -7.94 -0.76
CA MET A 230 2.10 -7.54 -2.11
C MET A 230 2.57 -6.12 -2.45
N HIS A 231 2.47 -5.19 -1.50
CA HIS A 231 2.92 -3.81 -1.70
C HIS A 231 4.44 -3.72 -1.89
N ILE A 232 5.22 -4.51 -1.14
CA ILE A 232 6.68 -4.60 -1.30
C ILE A 232 7.03 -5.16 -2.69
N LEU A 233 6.40 -6.26 -3.11
CA LEU A 233 6.62 -6.84 -4.43
C LEU A 233 6.28 -5.86 -5.55
N GLU A 234 5.17 -5.13 -5.43
CA GLU A 234 4.81 -4.10 -6.38
C GLU A 234 5.87 -2.98 -6.46
N ALA A 235 6.41 -2.56 -5.32
CA ALA A 235 7.46 -1.55 -5.29
C ALA A 235 8.76 -2.05 -5.96
N ILE A 236 9.13 -3.32 -5.77
CA ILE A 236 10.28 -3.95 -6.45
C ILE A 236 10.02 -4.05 -7.97
N MET A 237 8.83 -4.48 -8.38
CA MET A 237 8.47 -4.66 -9.79
C MET A 237 8.32 -3.34 -10.56
N ARG A 238 8.12 -2.22 -9.86
CA ARG A 238 8.08 -0.88 -10.48
C ARG A 238 9.44 -0.48 -11.06
N ASP A 239 10.52 -1.03 -10.52
CA ASP A 239 11.87 -0.79 -11.03
C ASP A 239 12.24 -1.81 -12.11
N ASN A 240 12.92 -1.34 -13.16
CA ASN A 240 13.31 -2.14 -14.32
C ASN A 240 14.27 -3.29 -13.95
N PHE A 241 15.16 -3.07 -12.98
CA PHE A 241 16.07 -4.10 -12.50
C PHE A 241 15.31 -5.13 -11.65
N GLY A 242 14.41 -4.68 -10.79
CA GLY A 242 13.55 -5.54 -9.98
C GLY A 242 12.64 -6.48 -10.78
N ILE A 243 11.92 -5.95 -11.78
CA ILE A 243 11.09 -6.81 -12.63
C ILE A 243 11.92 -7.80 -13.46
N SER A 244 13.10 -7.38 -13.94
CA SER A 244 14.01 -8.25 -14.69
C SER A 244 14.57 -9.38 -13.82
N TYR A 245 14.85 -9.11 -12.55
CA TYR A 245 15.25 -10.12 -11.57
C TYR A 245 14.14 -11.17 -11.37
N ILE A 246 12.92 -10.72 -11.09
CA ILE A 246 11.76 -11.62 -10.87
C ILE A 246 11.50 -12.46 -12.13
N CYS A 247 11.55 -11.84 -13.31
CA CYS A 247 11.33 -12.51 -14.60
C CYS A 247 12.55 -13.30 -15.11
N ASN A 248 13.63 -13.45 -14.34
CA ASN A 248 14.84 -14.14 -14.80
C ASN A 248 14.60 -15.66 -14.96
N PRO A 249 14.90 -16.26 -16.14
CA PRO A 249 14.76 -17.71 -16.39
C PRO A 249 15.51 -18.61 -15.41
N SER A 250 16.61 -18.13 -14.84
CA SER A 250 17.40 -18.87 -13.86
C SER A 250 16.73 -18.95 -12.48
N CYS A 251 15.71 -18.12 -12.23
CA CYS A 251 14.98 -18.10 -10.96
C CYS A 251 13.57 -18.69 -11.13
N GLN A 252 13.15 -19.51 -10.14
CA GLN A 252 11.80 -20.08 -10.09
C GLN A 252 10.78 -19.14 -9.41
N LEU A 253 11.23 -17.98 -8.94
CA LEU A 253 10.43 -17.04 -8.16
C LEU A 253 9.15 -16.62 -8.88
N LEU A 254 9.22 -16.25 -10.17
CA LEU A 254 8.04 -15.87 -10.94
C LEU A 254 6.99 -16.99 -10.98
N ILE A 255 7.39 -18.24 -11.23
CA ILE A 255 6.46 -19.36 -11.28
C ILE A 255 5.81 -19.61 -9.91
N GLY A 256 6.59 -19.53 -8.82
CA GLY A 256 6.05 -19.63 -7.46
C GLY A 256 5.07 -18.51 -7.12
N LEU A 257 5.39 -17.27 -7.51
CA LEU A 257 4.50 -16.12 -7.34
C LEU A 257 3.18 -16.30 -8.10
N MET A 258 3.24 -16.73 -9.37
CA MET A 258 2.05 -17.02 -10.17
C MET A 258 1.13 -18.04 -9.50
N GLN A 259 1.69 -19.17 -9.04
CA GLN A 259 0.95 -20.21 -8.32
C GLN A 259 0.35 -19.68 -7.01
N THR A 260 1.11 -18.89 -6.25
CA THR A 260 0.63 -18.31 -4.99
C THR A 260 -0.48 -17.29 -5.24
N TRP A 261 -0.37 -16.44 -6.25
CA TRP A 261 -1.41 -15.48 -6.62
C TRP A 261 -2.67 -16.16 -7.15
N GLU A 262 -2.55 -17.21 -7.96
CA GLU A 262 -3.69 -18.02 -8.38
C GLU A 262 -4.42 -18.61 -7.17
N ASN A 263 -3.70 -19.19 -6.21
CA ASN A 263 -4.28 -19.70 -4.97
C ASN A 263 -4.99 -18.61 -4.16
N LEU A 264 -4.41 -17.42 -4.08
CA LEU A 264 -5.03 -16.28 -3.38
C LEU A 264 -6.29 -15.78 -4.11
N VAL A 265 -6.28 -15.71 -5.44
CA VAL A 265 -7.47 -15.36 -6.23
C VAL A 265 -8.57 -16.39 -6.05
N ASN A 266 -8.23 -17.69 -6.03
CA ASN A 266 -9.20 -18.76 -5.76
C ASN A 266 -9.71 -18.75 -4.31
N LEU A 267 -8.94 -18.24 -3.36
CA LEU A 267 -9.41 -18.04 -1.99
C LEU A 267 -10.38 -16.86 -1.92
N LEU A 268 -10.03 -15.73 -2.54
CA LEU A 268 -10.85 -14.52 -2.63
C LEU A 268 -12.19 -14.75 -3.35
N SER A 269 -12.26 -15.71 -4.28
CA SER A 269 -13.49 -16.05 -4.98
C SER A 269 -14.50 -16.81 -4.11
N VAL A 270 -14.01 -17.54 -3.09
CA VAL A 270 -14.85 -18.33 -2.18
C VAL A 270 -15.17 -17.54 -0.92
N ASP A 271 -14.21 -16.76 -0.42
CA ASP A 271 -14.32 -15.98 0.81
C ASP A 271 -14.20 -14.48 0.50
N GLN A 272 -15.35 -13.85 0.26
CA GLN A 272 -15.45 -12.42 -0.02
C GLN A 272 -15.21 -11.54 1.22
N ASP A 273 -15.01 -12.12 2.41
CA ASP A 273 -14.65 -11.35 3.61
C ASP A 273 -13.18 -10.90 3.62
N PHE A 274 -12.36 -11.44 2.73
CA PHE A 274 -10.96 -11.03 2.55
C PHE A 274 -10.86 -9.62 1.94
N SER A 275 -9.78 -8.92 2.27
CA SER A 275 -9.55 -7.55 1.80
C SER A 275 -9.45 -7.50 0.28
N PRO A 276 -10.25 -6.63 -0.37
CA PRO A 276 -10.19 -6.41 -1.82
C PRO A 276 -8.83 -5.84 -2.28
N ARG A 277 -8.00 -5.36 -1.34
CA ARG A 277 -6.63 -4.90 -1.62
C ARG A 277 -5.73 -5.99 -2.14
N LEU A 278 -5.92 -7.24 -1.69
CA LEU A 278 -5.15 -8.36 -2.23
C LEU A 278 -5.40 -8.53 -3.71
N LEU A 279 -6.68 -8.54 -4.13
CA LEU A 279 -7.05 -8.63 -5.54
C LEU A 279 -6.51 -7.45 -6.34
N PHE A 280 -6.67 -6.23 -5.81
CA PHE A 280 -6.11 -5.01 -6.41
C PHE A 280 -4.61 -5.14 -6.70
N HIS A 281 -3.81 -5.53 -5.71
CA HIS A 281 -2.37 -5.66 -5.89
C HIS A 281 -1.98 -6.83 -6.79
N ILE A 282 -2.72 -7.95 -6.76
CA ILE A 282 -2.48 -9.10 -7.64
C ILE A 282 -2.67 -8.70 -9.11
N ILE A 283 -3.79 -8.04 -9.43
CA ILE A 283 -4.07 -7.58 -10.80
C ILE A 283 -2.99 -6.58 -11.26
N ARG A 284 -2.57 -5.66 -10.38
CA ARG A 284 -1.47 -4.73 -10.69
C ARG A 284 -0.15 -5.44 -10.98
N CYS A 285 0.19 -6.46 -10.19
CA CYS A 285 1.39 -7.26 -10.42
C CYS A 285 1.33 -7.96 -11.77
N TYR A 286 0.18 -8.53 -12.16
CA TYR A 286 0.00 -9.08 -13.51
C TYR A 286 0.21 -8.04 -14.61
N ILE A 287 -0.37 -6.84 -14.48
CA ILE A 287 -0.18 -5.75 -15.46
C ILE A 287 1.29 -5.35 -15.56
N MET A 288 2.00 -5.23 -14.44
CA MET A 288 3.43 -4.91 -14.44
C MET A 288 4.24 -6.01 -15.13
N LEU A 289 3.95 -7.28 -14.88
CA LEU A 289 4.60 -8.41 -15.57
C LEU A 289 4.44 -8.36 -17.08
N CYS A 290 3.30 -7.87 -17.59
CA CYS A 290 3.09 -7.69 -19.03
C CYS A 290 4.05 -6.68 -19.68
N SER A 291 4.76 -5.87 -18.89
CA SER A 291 5.82 -4.97 -19.39
C SER A 291 7.14 -5.69 -19.67
N ASN A 292 7.28 -6.95 -19.27
CA ASN A 292 8.43 -7.82 -19.55
C ASN A 292 8.01 -8.93 -20.52
N GLU A 293 8.80 -9.24 -21.54
CA GLU A 293 8.47 -10.25 -22.56
C GLU A 293 8.12 -11.62 -21.94
N ARG A 294 9.02 -12.16 -21.09
CA ARG A 294 8.77 -13.44 -20.41
C ARG A 294 7.65 -13.36 -19.37
N GLY A 295 7.57 -12.23 -18.66
CA GLY A 295 6.49 -11.98 -17.70
C GLY A 295 5.13 -12.04 -18.39
N CYS A 296 5.00 -11.37 -19.53
CA CYS A 296 3.80 -11.33 -20.34
C CYS A 296 3.39 -12.73 -20.82
N ASP A 297 4.33 -13.51 -21.39
CA ASP A 297 4.07 -14.88 -21.83
C ASP A 297 3.48 -15.76 -20.72
N ILE A 298 4.06 -15.67 -19.51
CA ILE A 298 3.63 -16.44 -18.35
C ILE A 298 2.25 -15.98 -17.86
N VAL A 299 1.96 -14.69 -17.86
CA VAL A 299 0.65 -14.15 -17.48
C VAL A 299 -0.43 -14.56 -18.47
N VAL A 300 -0.16 -14.48 -19.78
CA VAL A 300 -1.11 -14.89 -20.83
C VAL A 300 -1.45 -16.38 -20.70
N GLN A 301 -0.48 -17.22 -20.36
CA GLN A 301 -0.68 -18.67 -20.18
C GLN A 301 -1.32 -19.03 -18.83
N GLY A 302 -1.15 -18.19 -17.81
CA GLY A 302 -1.43 -18.52 -16.41
C GLY A 302 -2.45 -17.60 -15.72
N ILE A 303 -3.28 -16.87 -16.46
CA ILE A 303 -4.31 -16.02 -15.85
C ILE A 303 -5.37 -16.88 -15.13
N PRO A 304 -5.66 -16.63 -13.84
CA PRO A 304 -6.67 -17.40 -13.11
C PRO A 304 -8.06 -17.28 -13.74
N VAL A 305 -8.76 -18.40 -13.89
CA VAL A 305 -10.11 -18.46 -14.50
C VAL A 305 -11.12 -17.59 -13.76
N ALA A 306 -10.98 -17.43 -12.44
CA ALA A 306 -11.85 -16.58 -11.63
C ALA A 306 -11.81 -15.10 -12.05
N LEU A 307 -10.72 -14.63 -12.68
CA LEU A 307 -10.60 -13.28 -13.21
C LEU A 307 -11.33 -13.09 -14.55
N THR A 308 -11.69 -14.17 -15.25
CA THR A 308 -12.24 -14.11 -16.61
C THR A 308 -13.70 -14.57 -16.71
N ASN A 309 -14.20 -15.30 -15.72
CA ASN A 309 -15.53 -15.92 -15.74
C ASN A 309 -16.62 -15.10 -15.01
N GLY A 310 -16.32 -13.86 -14.58
CA GLY A 310 -17.26 -13.01 -13.86
C GLY A 310 -17.42 -13.32 -12.37
N THR A 311 -16.50 -14.08 -11.76
CA THR A 311 -16.62 -14.41 -10.31
C THR A 311 -16.55 -13.17 -9.41
N PHE A 312 -15.86 -12.11 -9.84
CA PHE A 312 -15.68 -10.87 -9.07
C PHE A 312 -16.63 -9.74 -9.46
N CYS A 313 -17.75 -9.99 -10.17
CA CYS A 313 -18.67 -8.93 -10.60
C CYS A 313 -19.15 -8.05 -9.43
N ASP A 314 -19.63 -8.65 -8.35
CA ASP A 314 -20.12 -7.91 -7.18
C ASP A 314 -19.02 -7.01 -6.57
N MET A 315 -17.79 -7.53 -6.46
CA MET A 315 -16.64 -6.78 -5.94
C MET A 315 -16.22 -5.65 -6.88
N ILE A 316 -16.36 -5.83 -8.20
CA ILE A 316 -16.04 -4.81 -9.21
C ILE A 316 -17.08 -3.67 -9.18
N GLU A 317 -18.35 -4.00 -8.95
CA GLU A 317 -19.41 -3.00 -8.77
C GLU A 317 -19.17 -2.17 -7.51
N GLU A 318 -18.78 -2.81 -6.41
CA GLU A 318 -18.44 -2.12 -5.16
C GLU A 318 -17.14 -1.29 -5.27
N PHE A 319 -16.14 -1.83 -5.97
CA PHE A 319 -14.82 -1.20 -6.15
C PHE A 319 -14.46 -1.01 -7.64
N PRO A 320 -14.96 0.06 -8.30
CA PRO A 320 -14.75 0.29 -9.73
C PRO A 320 -13.29 0.37 -10.18
N ILE A 321 -12.38 0.75 -9.28
CA ILE A 321 -10.94 0.80 -9.54
C ILE A 321 -10.39 -0.59 -9.87
N ILE A 322 -10.85 -1.63 -9.19
CA ILE A 322 -10.47 -3.03 -9.45
C ILE A 322 -10.99 -3.45 -10.82
N GLY A 323 -12.23 -3.07 -11.16
CA GLY A 323 -12.80 -3.27 -12.50
C GLY A 323 -11.96 -2.67 -13.61
N GLY A 324 -11.56 -1.41 -13.46
CA GLY A 324 -10.71 -0.72 -14.44
C GLY A 324 -9.36 -1.43 -14.65
N LEU A 325 -8.72 -1.88 -13.58
CA LEU A 325 -7.48 -2.65 -13.65
C LEU A 325 -7.69 -4.02 -14.31
N LEU A 326 -8.79 -4.70 -14.00
CA LEU A 326 -9.10 -5.99 -14.62
C LEU A 326 -9.30 -5.85 -16.12
N VAL A 327 -10.07 -4.84 -16.56
CA VAL A 327 -10.24 -4.52 -17.99
C VAL A 327 -8.89 -4.27 -18.64
N GLN A 328 -8.02 -3.48 -18.02
CA GLN A 328 -6.69 -3.20 -18.53
C GLN A 328 -5.86 -4.49 -18.69
N LEU A 329 -5.88 -5.39 -17.71
CA LEU A 329 -5.19 -6.67 -17.78
C LEU A 329 -5.70 -7.54 -18.94
N LEU A 330 -7.02 -7.66 -19.08
CA LEU A 330 -7.63 -8.47 -20.14
C LEU A 330 -7.30 -7.92 -21.52
N LEU A 331 -7.29 -6.59 -21.70
CA LEU A 331 -6.88 -5.96 -22.96
C LEU A 331 -5.42 -6.26 -23.32
N TYR A 332 -4.51 -6.37 -22.34
CA TYR A 332 -3.13 -6.79 -22.60
C TYR A 332 -3.08 -8.24 -23.07
N VAL A 333 -3.79 -9.13 -22.39
CA VAL A 333 -3.79 -10.57 -22.71
C VAL A 333 -4.43 -10.85 -24.08
N ASP A 334 -5.52 -10.16 -24.40
CA ASP A 334 -6.23 -10.32 -25.68
C ASP A 334 -5.39 -9.84 -26.87
N LYS A 335 -4.68 -8.70 -26.75
CA LYS A 335 -3.78 -8.21 -27.80
C LYS A 335 -2.68 -9.21 -28.14
N VAL A 336 -2.07 -9.81 -27.12
CA VAL A 336 -1.00 -10.80 -27.33
C VAL A 336 -1.54 -12.08 -27.98
N ASN A 337 -2.76 -12.50 -27.60
CA ASN A 337 -3.45 -13.61 -28.25
C ASN A 337 -3.79 -13.31 -29.72
N GLU A 338 -4.16 -12.07 -30.06
CA GLU A 338 -4.41 -11.66 -31.46
C GLU A 338 -3.14 -11.69 -32.33
N GLU A 339 -1.99 -11.29 -31.77
CA GLU A 339 -0.69 -11.32 -32.47
C GLU A 339 -0.14 -12.75 -32.64
N THR A 340 -0.44 -13.66 -31.70
CA THR A 340 0.06 -15.04 -31.71
C THR A 340 -0.89 -16.05 -32.37
N LEU A 341 -2.20 -15.82 -32.33
CA LEU A 341 -3.25 -16.75 -32.80
C LEU A 341 -4.53 -16.00 -33.26
N PRO A 342 -4.69 -15.65 -34.55
CA PRO A 342 -5.83 -14.87 -35.06
C PRO A 342 -7.21 -15.57 -35.01
N GLU A 343 -7.35 -16.77 -34.44
CA GLU A 343 -8.58 -17.58 -34.47
C GLU A 343 -9.25 -17.84 -33.11
N ARG A 344 -8.75 -17.28 -31.99
CA ARG A 344 -9.43 -17.40 -30.69
C ARG A 344 -10.11 -16.08 -30.28
N ARG A 345 -11.39 -15.92 -30.65
CA ARG A 345 -12.26 -14.90 -30.03
C ARG A 345 -12.80 -15.42 -28.70
N VAL A 346 -12.42 -14.82 -27.58
CA VAL A 346 -13.10 -15.03 -26.29
C VAL A 346 -13.34 -13.70 -25.56
N CYS A 347 -14.62 -13.33 -25.50
CA CYS A 347 -15.34 -12.60 -24.45
C CYS A 347 -14.82 -11.26 -23.87
N MET A 348 -14.94 -10.19 -24.65
CA MET A 348 -15.15 -8.81 -24.13
C MET A 348 -16.64 -8.46 -23.90
N LEU A 349 -17.58 -9.40 -24.12
CA LEU A 349 -19.02 -9.12 -24.13
C LEU A 349 -19.68 -8.97 -22.75
N PHE A 350 -18.97 -9.23 -21.65
CA PHE A 350 -19.54 -9.13 -20.30
C PHE A 350 -19.33 -7.75 -19.65
N LEU A 351 -18.29 -7.00 -20.00
CA LEU A 351 -18.00 -5.70 -19.36
C LEU A 351 -18.54 -4.49 -20.14
N GLN A 352 -18.94 -4.67 -21.40
CA GLN A 352 -19.52 -3.60 -22.23
C GLN A 352 -21.04 -3.44 -22.11
N LYS A 353 -21.76 -4.44 -21.57
CA LYS A 353 -23.23 -4.41 -21.52
C LYS A 353 -23.79 -3.50 -20.43
N ASP A 354 -23.03 -3.22 -19.39
CA ASP A 354 -23.50 -2.35 -18.29
C ASP A 354 -23.13 -0.87 -18.47
N ALA A 355 -22.30 -0.54 -19.47
CA ALA A 355 -22.03 0.85 -19.88
C ALA A 355 -22.97 1.35 -20.99
N CYS A 356 -23.80 0.49 -21.58
CA CYS A 356 -24.64 0.82 -22.72
C CYS A 356 -26.10 0.36 -22.52
N THR A 357 -26.70 0.74 -21.39
CA THR A 357 -28.15 0.68 -21.18
C THR A 357 -28.67 2.00 -20.60
N ASN A 358 -28.29 3.12 -21.20
CA ASN A 358 -29.00 4.39 -21.07
C ASN A 358 -28.72 5.24 -22.31
N ASP A 359 -29.21 4.79 -23.47
CA ASP A 359 -29.66 5.66 -24.55
C ASP A 359 -30.06 4.79 -25.75
N LEU A 360 -31.35 4.80 -26.07
CA LEU A 360 -31.88 4.90 -27.44
C LEU A 360 -33.41 4.82 -27.40
N CYS A 361 -34.03 5.96 -27.73
CA CYS A 361 -35.40 6.06 -28.20
C CYS A 361 -35.75 4.96 -29.21
N SER A 362 -37.02 4.55 -29.22
CA SER A 362 -37.69 4.10 -30.43
C SER A 362 -39.00 4.88 -30.62
N PRO A 363 -39.35 5.22 -31.88
CA PRO A 363 -40.49 6.07 -32.23
C PRO A 363 -41.79 5.27 -32.40
N ASP A 364 -42.86 6.02 -32.66
CA ASP A 364 -44.16 5.62 -33.21
C ASP A 364 -45.29 5.28 -32.22
N SER A 365 -46.10 6.30 -31.92
CA SER A 365 -47.54 6.27 -32.25
C SER A 365 -48.23 7.62 -31.98
N VAL A 366 -49.03 8.08 -32.93
CA VAL A 366 -49.86 9.30 -32.95
C VAL A 366 -51.23 8.87 -33.52
N PRO A 367 -52.39 9.57 -33.34
CA PRO A 367 -52.79 10.63 -32.41
C PRO A 367 -54.11 10.32 -31.64
N SER A 368 -54.45 11.13 -30.63
CA SER A 368 -55.84 11.60 -30.46
C SER A 368 -55.91 12.87 -29.62
N ALA A 369 -56.61 13.87 -30.18
CA ALA A 369 -56.84 15.20 -29.66
C ALA A 369 -57.68 15.24 -28.38
N LYS A 370 -57.43 16.26 -27.54
CA LYS A 370 -58.43 17.16 -26.94
C LYS A 370 -57.75 18.25 -26.09
N THR A 371 -57.74 19.48 -26.59
CA THR A 371 -57.68 20.73 -25.82
C THR A 371 -59.00 20.93 -25.05
N PRO A 372 -59.10 21.77 -23.98
CA PRO A 372 -58.88 23.22 -24.08
C PRO A 372 -58.30 23.99 -22.84
N CYS A 373 -57.61 25.09 -23.17
CA CYS A 373 -57.66 26.47 -22.61
C CYS A 373 -57.70 26.77 -21.08
N ARG A 374 -56.73 27.59 -20.62
CA ARG A 374 -56.86 28.93 -19.96
C ARG A 374 -55.50 29.31 -19.31
N SER A 375 -54.78 30.34 -19.76
CA SER A 375 -54.87 31.81 -19.53
C SER A 375 -54.33 32.31 -18.17
N THR A 376 -53.42 33.30 -18.25
CA THR A 376 -53.03 34.36 -17.26
C THR A 376 -52.30 33.86 -16.00
N ASP A 377 -51.23 34.48 -15.48
CA ASP A 377 -51.05 35.91 -15.24
C ASP A 377 -49.58 36.31 -14.90
N LEU A 378 -49.33 37.61 -14.97
CA LEU A 378 -48.08 38.33 -14.67
C LEU A 378 -47.68 38.32 -13.18
N GLY A 379 -46.39 38.43 -12.88
CA GLY A 379 -45.91 38.76 -11.53
C GLY A 379 -44.41 39.06 -11.44
N LYS A 380 -44.06 40.34 -11.28
CA LYS A 380 -42.72 40.92 -11.10
C LYS A 380 -42.12 40.63 -9.71
N ASN A 381 -40.78 40.68 -9.61
CA ASN A 381 -39.95 41.42 -8.61
C ASN A 381 -38.56 40.75 -8.51
N SER A 382 -37.51 41.27 -9.15
CA SER A 382 -36.61 42.37 -8.73
C SER A 382 -35.80 42.10 -7.44
N LEU A 383 -34.47 41.92 -7.57
CA LEU A 383 -33.45 42.29 -6.57
C LEU A 383 -32.13 42.63 -7.30
N PRO A 384 -31.34 43.62 -6.83
CA PRO A 384 -30.32 44.30 -7.62
C PRO A 384 -28.86 43.98 -7.23
N GLU A 385 -27.96 44.53 -8.04
CA GLU A 385 -26.48 44.49 -8.06
C GLU A 385 -25.78 45.14 -6.83
N LEU A 386 -24.61 44.57 -6.46
CA LEU A 386 -23.23 45.11 -6.16
C LEU A 386 -23.05 46.53 -5.52
N PRO A 387 -21.87 46.95 -4.94
CA PRO A 387 -20.47 46.53 -5.19
C PRO A 387 -19.44 46.58 -4.00
N PHE A 388 -18.21 46.11 -4.30
CA PHE A 388 -16.83 46.52 -3.89
C PHE A 388 -16.53 47.20 -2.53
N GLU A 389 -15.47 46.72 -1.82
CA GLU A 389 -14.20 47.46 -1.64
C GLU A 389 -13.08 46.67 -0.90
N LYS A 390 -11.85 47.14 -1.10
CA LYS A 390 -10.52 46.60 -0.79
C LYS A 390 -10.13 46.71 0.70
N ASN A 391 -9.16 45.90 1.13
CA ASN A 391 -7.90 46.41 1.71
C ASN A 391 -6.84 45.31 1.94
N GLU A 392 -5.65 45.55 1.38
CA GLU A 392 -4.37 44.95 1.73
C GLU A 392 -3.80 45.62 2.99
N SER A 393 -3.09 44.88 3.84
CA SER A 393 -1.82 45.33 4.44
C SER A 393 -1.15 44.25 5.31
N ASN A 394 0.01 43.79 4.84
CA ASN A 394 1.25 43.38 5.52
C ASN A 394 1.30 43.26 7.06
N MET A 395 1.91 42.17 7.56
CA MET A 395 3.15 42.27 8.35
C MET A 395 3.94 40.94 8.48
N SER A 396 5.25 41.08 8.35
CA SER A 396 6.37 40.15 8.47
C SER A 396 6.66 39.66 9.90
N PHE A 397 7.06 38.39 10.05
CA PHE A 397 8.33 37.92 10.64
C PHE A 397 8.51 36.41 10.43
#